data_AF-A0A4Y8JW79-F1
#
_entry.id   AF-A0A4Y8JW79-F1
#
_cell.length_a   1.000
_cell.length_b   1.000
_cell.length_c   1.000
_cell.angle_alpha   90.00
_cell.angle_beta   90.00
_cell.angle_gamma   90.00
#
_symmetry.space_group_name_H-M   'P 1'
#
loop_
_entity.id
_entity.type
_entity.pdbx_description
1 polymer ?
#
loop_
_entity_poly.entity_id
_entity_poly.type
_entity_poly.pdbx_seq_one_letter_code
_entity_poly.pdbx_strand_id
1 'polypeptide(L)'
;MVSARPTSARTRARVALAALLLLPLGLAGCAGAPAPVVTATVTVTPTPSPTPTPTPTPTPVPEAEVVPNPTITPNAEAVPAEPLPEGPAVDLGATAGARGAPITDEAGAPISYTVLEGDDFFAIAQRFNVPMQQLLRMNPSVSGLGEDIYIRDVINLDWTTTG
;
A
#
# COMPACT_ATOMS: atom_id res chain seq x y z
N MET A 1 -0.76 -69.89 -26.56
CA MET A 1 -0.31 -70.24 -25.19
C MET A 1 -0.26 -68.94 -24.40
N VAL A 2 -1.35 -68.56 -23.73
CA VAL A 2 -1.73 -68.96 -22.35
C VAL A 2 -0.91 -68.20 -21.30
N SER A 3 -1.63 -67.31 -20.60
CA SER A 3 -1.61 -67.00 -19.15
C SER A 3 -0.30 -66.58 -18.46
N ALA A 4 -0.31 -65.85 -17.35
CA ALA A 4 -1.26 -64.98 -16.64
C ALA A 4 -0.49 -64.53 -15.37
N ARG A 5 -0.79 -63.34 -14.84
CA ARG A 5 -0.41 -62.92 -13.49
C ARG A 5 -1.02 -63.86 -12.43
N PRO A 6 -0.42 -63.93 -11.23
CA PRO A 6 -1.26 -63.70 -10.06
C PRO A 6 -0.57 -62.85 -8.98
N THR A 7 -1.20 -61.72 -8.63
CA THR A 7 -1.01 -61.03 -7.35
C THR A 7 -2.02 -61.59 -6.35
N SER A 8 -1.51 -61.95 -5.18
CA SER A 8 -2.26 -62.64 -4.11
C SER A 8 -3.25 -61.71 -3.39
N ALA A 9 -4.35 -62.33 -2.99
CA ALA A 9 -5.55 -61.76 -2.41
C ALA A 9 -5.38 -61.36 -0.93
N ARG A 10 -6.13 -60.34 -0.50
CA ARG A 10 -6.62 -60.24 0.88
C ARG A 10 -8.15 -60.19 0.87
N THR A 11 -8.73 -61.21 1.48
CA THR A 11 -10.15 -61.51 1.57
C THR A 11 -10.78 -60.83 2.79
N ARG A 12 -12.11 -60.71 2.72
CA ARG A 12 -13.13 -60.67 3.81
C ARG A 12 -13.63 -59.25 4.15
N ALA A 13 -14.92 -58.97 4.23
CA ALA A 13 -16.13 -59.81 4.18
C ALA A 13 -17.34 -58.97 3.69
N ARG A 14 -18.32 -59.68 3.15
CA ARG A 14 -19.64 -59.19 2.70
C ARG A 14 -20.64 -59.22 3.86
N VAL A 15 -21.54 -58.23 3.94
CA VAL A 15 -22.93 -58.36 4.44
C VAL A 15 -23.77 -57.30 3.69
N ALA A 16 -24.47 -57.68 2.61
CA ALA A 16 -25.92 -57.95 2.51
C ALA A 16 -26.79 -56.69 2.80
N LEU A 17 -27.31 -56.01 1.78
CA LEU A 17 -28.57 -56.23 1.05
C LEU A 17 -29.84 -55.88 1.87
N ALA A 18 -30.49 -54.77 1.50
CA ALA A 18 -31.94 -54.62 1.61
C ALA A 18 -32.43 -53.60 0.57
N ALA A 19 -33.17 -54.09 -0.42
CA ALA A 19 -33.93 -53.30 -1.38
C ALA A 19 -35.28 -52.91 -0.76
N LEU A 20 -35.76 -51.69 -1.01
CA LEU A 20 -37.20 -51.43 -1.08
C LEU A 20 -37.49 -50.16 -1.88
N LEU A 21 -37.94 -50.38 -3.13
CA LEU A 21 -38.58 -49.40 -3.99
C LEU A 21 -40.04 -49.27 -3.56
N LEU A 22 -40.43 -48.12 -2.99
CA LEU A 22 -41.84 -47.74 -2.80
C LEU A 22 -41.99 -46.24 -3.06
N LEU A 23 -42.55 -45.93 -4.24
CA LEU A 23 -43.03 -44.60 -4.62
C LEU A 23 -44.50 -44.47 -4.16
N PRO A 24 -44.86 -43.41 -3.42
CA PRO A 24 -46.22 -42.90 -3.45
C PRO A 24 -46.30 -41.47 -3.99
N LEU A 25 -47.24 -41.35 -4.92
CA LEU A 25 -47.90 -40.20 -5.49
C LEU A 25 -48.30 -39.12 -4.45
N GLY A 26 -48.08 -37.85 -4.79
CA GLY A 26 -49.03 -36.77 -4.52
C GLY A 26 -48.89 -35.98 -3.21
N LEU A 27 -48.18 -34.84 -3.27
CA LEU A 27 -48.64 -33.60 -2.63
C LEU A 27 -48.46 -32.44 -3.60
N ALA A 28 -49.57 -32.04 -4.21
CA ALA A 28 -49.70 -30.80 -4.95
C ALA A 28 -49.49 -29.63 -3.97
N GLY A 29 -48.32 -28.99 -4.04
CA GLY A 29 -48.07 -27.72 -3.38
C GLY A 29 -48.75 -26.61 -4.18
N CYS A 30 -49.87 -26.10 -3.66
CA CYS A 30 -50.46 -24.84 -4.10
C CYS A 30 -49.44 -23.71 -3.90
N ALA A 31 -48.79 -23.28 -4.97
CA ALA A 31 -48.14 -21.98 -5.00
C ALA A 31 -49.25 -20.90 -5.01
N GLY A 32 -49.44 -20.24 -3.87
CA GLY A 32 -50.39 -19.14 -3.75
C GLY A 32 -50.03 -18.01 -4.72
N ALA A 33 -51.03 -17.56 -5.48
CA ALA A 33 -50.91 -16.39 -6.34
C ALA A 33 -50.53 -15.15 -5.48
N PRO A 34 -49.60 -14.29 -5.95
CA PRO A 34 -49.24 -13.09 -5.21
C PRO A 34 -50.46 -12.17 -5.06
N ALA A 35 -50.77 -11.80 -3.81
CA ALA A 35 -51.84 -10.87 -3.50
C ALA A 35 -51.62 -9.51 -4.20
N PRO A 36 -52.69 -8.79 -4.60
CA PRO A 36 -52.53 -7.46 -5.18
C PRO A 36 -51.89 -6.52 -4.15
N VAL A 37 -50.73 -5.99 -4.49
CA VAL A 37 -50.05 -4.95 -3.71
C VAL A 37 -50.91 -3.68 -3.73
N VAL A 38 -51.37 -3.25 -2.55
CA VAL A 38 -52.06 -1.98 -2.38
C VAL A 38 -51.01 -0.87 -2.41
N THR A 39 -50.92 -0.17 -3.53
CA THR A 39 -50.04 1.00 -3.68
C THR A 39 -50.64 2.17 -2.91
N ALA A 40 -50.14 2.41 -1.69
CA ALA A 40 -50.44 3.63 -0.94
C ALA A 40 -49.70 4.82 -1.56
N THR A 41 -50.41 5.71 -2.24
CA THR A 41 -49.85 6.98 -2.72
C THR A 41 -49.76 7.96 -1.56
N VAL A 42 -48.54 8.25 -1.10
CA VAL A 42 -48.26 9.30 -0.11
C VAL A 42 -48.14 10.63 -0.86
N THR A 43 -49.13 11.51 -0.68
CA THR A 43 -49.10 12.86 -1.23
C THR A 43 -48.36 13.76 -0.25
N VAL A 44 -47.16 14.22 -0.62
CA VAL A 44 -46.41 15.23 0.14
C VAL A 44 -46.92 16.63 -0.21
N THR A 45 -47.46 17.35 0.78
CA THR A 45 -47.80 18.77 0.64
C THR A 45 -46.51 19.58 0.74
N PRO A 46 -46.12 20.39 -0.27
CA PRO A 46 -44.93 21.22 -0.15
C PRO A 46 -45.16 22.30 0.92
N THR A 47 -44.28 22.33 1.93
CA THR A 47 -44.22 23.41 2.90
C THR A 47 -43.90 24.72 2.17
N PRO A 48 -44.65 25.81 2.39
CA PRO A 48 -44.33 27.09 1.78
C PRO A 48 -42.92 27.55 2.19
N SER A 49 -42.12 27.95 1.20
CA SER A 49 -40.78 28.49 1.43
C SER A 49 -40.88 29.78 2.25
N PRO A 50 -40.08 29.96 3.30
CA PRO A 50 -40.07 31.22 4.04
C PRO A 50 -39.66 32.37 3.10
N THR A 51 -40.36 33.50 3.19
CA THR A 51 -39.97 34.74 2.53
C THR A 51 -38.61 35.17 3.07
N PRO A 52 -37.60 35.44 2.22
CA PRO A 52 -36.29 35.87 2.70
C PRO A 52 -36.45 37.19 3.46
N THR A 53 -35.98 37.21 4.72
CA THR A 53 -35.85 38.43 5.51
C THR A 53 -34.86 39.36 4.81
N PRO A 54 -35.16 40.66 4.64
CA PRO A 54 -34.19 41.58 4.03
C PRO A 54 -32.91 41.59 4.87
N THR A 55 -31.79 41.24 4.23
CA THR A 55 -30.46 41.31 4.83
C THR A 55 -30.16 42.78 5.16
N PRO A 56 -29.75 43.12 6.39
CA PRO A 56 -29.35 44.48 6.71
C PRO A 56 -28.20 44.91 5.80
N THR A 57 -28.28 46.12 5.24
CA THR A 57 -27.18 46.73 4.47
C THR A 57 -25.95 46.80 5.38
N PRO A 58 -24.80 46.22 4.99
CA PRO A 58 -23.61 46.27 5.82
C PRO A 58 -23.21 47.73 6.04
N THR A 59 -22.99 48.11 7.31
CA THR A 59 -22.33 49.36 7.66
C THR A 59 -20.95 49.37 6.97
N PRO A 60 -20.54 50.45 6.29
CA PRO A 60 -19.24 50.50 5.64
C PRO A 60 -18.16 50.28 6.70
N VAL A 61 -17.46 49.15 6.57
CA VAL A 61 -16.24 48.87 7.34
C VAL A 61 -15.22 49.90 6.87
N PRO A 62 -14.54 50.64 7.76
CA PRO A 62 -13.49 51.55 7.35
C PRO A 62 -12.47 50.78 6.50
N GLU A 63 -12.24 51.27 5.28
CA GLU A 63 -11.23 50.75 4.36
C GLU A 63 -9.91 50.63 5.14
N ALA A 64 -9.46 49.40 5.36
CA ALA A 64 -8.19 49.18 6.04
C ALA A 64 -7.09 49.88 5.23
N GLU A 65 -6.26 50.69 5.89
CA GLU A 65 -5.07 51.24 5.25
C GLU A 65 -4.29 50.11 4.57
N VAL A 66 -3.97 50.29 3.30
CA VAL A 66 -3.24 49.31 2.50
C VAL A 66 -1.89 49.06 3.15
N VAL A 67 -1.77 47.97 3.90
CA VAL A 67 -0.47 47.46 4.34
C VAL A 67 0.33 47.12 3.09
N PRO A 68 1.55 47.67 2.92
CA PRO A 68 2.36 47.38 1.75
C PRO A 68 2.64 45.88 1.70
N ASN A 69 2.54 45.30 0.49
CA ASN A 69 2.91 43.91 0.26
C ASN A 69 4.33 43.67 0.80
N PRO A 70 4.60 42.57 1.54
CA PRO A 70 5.93 42.29 2.02
C PRO A 70 6.89 42.25 0.83
N THR A 71 8.01 42.95 0.93
CA THR A 71 9.11 42.77 0.00
C THR A 71 9.54 41.32 0.06
N ILE A 72 9.44 40.59 -1.06
CA ILE A 72 10.08 39.28 -1.18
C ILE A 72 11.59 39.56 -1.14
N THR A 73 12.20 39.39 0.03
CA THR A 73 13.64 39.23 0.11
C THR A 73 13.93 37.94 -0.65
N PRO A 74 14.60 37.98 -1.82
CA PRO A 74 15.07 36.74 -2.44
C PRO A 74 15.86 36.02 -1.36
N ASN A 75 15.64 34.70 -1.21
CA ASN A 75 16.52 33.88 -0.37
C ASN A 75 17.94 34.35 -0.66
N ALA A 76 18.64 34.87 0.36
CA ALA A 76 19.99 35.36 0.20
C ALA A 76 20.74 34.32 -0.63
N GLU A 77 21.34 34.75 -1.75
CA GLU A 77 22.05 33.88 -2.69
C GLU A 77 22.77 32.82 -1.86
N ALA A 78 22.22 31.60 -1.87
CA ALA A 78 22.74 30.56 -1.01
C ALA A 78 24.16 30.33 -1.53
N VAL A 79 25.16 30.76 -0.74
CA VAL A 79 26.53 30.29 -0.94
C VAL A 79 26.37 28.78 -1.08
N PRO A 80 26.80 28.17 -2.22
CA PRO A 80 26.52 26.77 -2.47
C PRO A 80 26.87 25.99 -1.21
N ALA A 81 25.88 25.34 -0.61
CA ALA A 81 26.13 24.50 0.56
C ALA A 81 27.24 23.54 0.12
N GLU A 82 28.40 23.62 0.77
CA GLU A 82 29.54 22.75 0.45
C GLU A 82 28.98 21.31 0.37
N PRO A 83 29.18 20.62 -0.76
CA PRO A 83 28.63 19.28 -0.92
C PRO A 83 29.10 18.43 0.25
N LEU A 84 28.16 17.67 0.84
CA LEU A 84 28.49 16.80 1.97
C LEU A 84 29.68 15.91 1.60
N PRO A 85 30.66 15.75 2.50
CA PRO A 85 31.85 14.95 2.20
C PRO A 85 31.42 13.53 1.84
N GLU A 86 31.86 13.05 0.69
CA GLU A 86 31.65 11.67 0.26
C GLU A 86 32.57 10.73 1.05
N GLY A 87 32.09 9.52 1.37
CA GLY A 87 32.84 8.59 2.20
C GLY A 87 32.19 7.21 2.35
N PRO A 88 32.80 6.32 3.15
CA PRO A 88 32.24 4.99 3.41
C PRO A 88 30.91 5.06 4.15
N ALA A 89 30.06 4.06 3.91
CA ALA A 89 28.86 3.85 4.70
C ALA A 89 29.22 3.53 6.17
N VAL A 90 28.48 4.11 7.10
CA VAL A 90 28.58 3.85 8.54
C VAL A 90 27.19 3.52 9.07
N ASP A 91 26.98 2.31 9.58
CA ASP A 91 25.68 1.92 10.13
C ASP A 91 25.41 2.63 11.48
N LEU A 92 24.51 3.60 11.47
CA LEU A 92 24.03 4.30 12.68
C LEU A 92 22.95 3.51 13.44
N GLY A 93 22.56 2.34 12.94
CA GLY A 93 21.57 1.46 13.52
C GLY A 93 20.20 1.53 12.83
N ALA A 94 19.40 0.49 13.03
CA ALA A 94 18.08 0.38 12.41
C ALA A 94 17.15 1.53 12.81
N THR A 95 16.49 2.13 11.81
CA THR A 95 15.51 3.22 11.98
C THR A 95 14.22 2.87 11.24
N ALA A 96 13.16 3.66 11.44
CA ALA A 96 11.98 3.58 10.60
C ALA A 96 12.37 3.89 9.15
N GLY A 97 11.98 3.06 8.19
CA GLY A 97 12.40 3.20 6.79
C GLY A 97 13.73 2.52 6.44
N ALA A 98 14.45 1.95 7.40
CA ALA A 98 15.66 1.17 7.13
C ALA A 98 15.90 0.14 8.24
N ARG A 99 15.08 -0.92 8.29
CA ARG A 99 15.07 -1.90 9.39
C ARG A 99 15.89 -3.17 9.15
N GLY A 100 16.22 -3.47 7.91
CA GLY A 100 16.96 -4.66 7.49
C GLY A 100 18.35 -4.74 8.12
N ALA A 101 18.91 -5.95 8.19
CA ALA A 101 20.31 -6.11 8.56
C ALA A 101 21.19 -5.87 7.31
N PRO A 102 22.21 -4.99 7.37
CA PRO A 102 23.17 -4.88 6.28
C PRO A 102 24.08 -6.12 6.24
N ILE A 103 24.64 -6.36 5.07
CA ILE A 103 25.81 -7.24 4.93
C ILE A 103 27.04 -6.37 5.15
N THR A 104 27.94 -6.83 6.00
CA THR A 104 29.22 -6.18 6.29
C THR A 104 30.40 -7.00 5.77
N ASP A 105 31.51 -6.33 5.48
CA ASP A 105 32.78 -6.99 5.19
C ASP A 105 33.49 -7.53 6.45
N GLU A 106 34.72 -8.04 6.28
CA GLU A 106 35.56 -8.55 7.37
C GLU A 106 35.99 -7.47 8.38
N ALA A 107 36.02 -6.20 7.96
CA ALA A 107 36.34 -5.06 8.80
C ALA A 107 35.10 -4.49 9.52
N GLY A 108 33.90 -4.98 9.21
CA GLY A 108 32.63 -4.53 9.76
C GLY A 108 32.01 -3.35 9.03
N ALA A 109 32.53 -2.95 7.86
CA ALA A 109 31.95 -1.89 7.04
C ALA A 109 30.71 -2.42 6.26
N PRO A 110 29.59 -1.68 6.21
CA PRO A 110 28.42 -2.06 5.40
C PRO A 110 28.77 -2.04 3.91
N ILE A 111 28.51 -3.14 3.21
CA ILE A 111 28.77 -3.29 1.77
C ILE A 111 27.47 -3.41 0.97
N SER A 112 26.40 -3.92 1.56
CA SER A 112 25.08 -3.92 0.91
C SER A 112 23.94 -3.98 1.90
N TYR A 113 22.76 -3.56 1.44
CA TYR A 113 21.52 -3.57 2.20
C TYR A 113 20.38 -4.12 1.35
N THR A 114 19.64 -5.09 1.88
CA THR A 114 18.45 -5.63 1.21
C THR A 114 17.21 -4.89 1.68
N VAL A 115 16.50 -4.25 0.75
CA VAL A 115 15.28 -3.49 1.03
C VAL A 115 14.18 -4.41 1.57
N LEU A 116 13.57 -4.02 2.68
CA LEU A 116 12.43 -4.69 3.28
C LEU A 116 11.13 -3.91 3.06
N GLU A 117 10.01 -4.49 3.49
CA GLU A 117 8.71 -3.81 3.44
C GLU A 117 8.71 -2.57 4.33
N GLY A 118 8.32 -1.44 3.76
CA GLY A 118 8.26 -0.15 4.45
C GLY A 118 9.61 0.53 4.61
N ASP A 119 10.67 0.03 3.97
CA ASP A 119 11.92 0.76 3.84
C ASP A 119 11.81 1.85 2.76
N ASP A 120 12.58 2.92 2.91
CA ASP A 120 12.68 4.02 1.96
C ASP A 120 14.16 4.39 1.72
N PHE A 121 14.48 4.77 0.48
CA PHE A 121 15.88 4.97 0.07
C PHE A 121 16.59 6.09 0.84
N PHE A 122 15.83 7.10 1.28
CA PHE A 122 16.35 8.21 2.05
C PHE A 122 16.68 7.82 3.49
N ALA A 123 15.81 7.07 4.16
CA ALA A 123 16.06 6.52 5.49
C ALA A 123 17.22 5.52 5.46
N ILE A 124 17.37 4.75 4.38
CA ILE A 124 18.57 3.92 4.15
C ILE A 124 19.81 4.82 4.08
N ALA A 125 19.80 5.87 3.26
CA ALA A 125 20.92 6.82 3.17
C ALA A 125 21.27 7.46 4.52
N GLN A 126 20.26 7.90 5.27
CA GLN A 126 20.42 8.49 6.60
C GLN A 126 21.01 7.48 7.59
N ARG A 127 20.48 6.25 7.62
CA ARG A 127 20.99 5.19 8.49
C ARG A 127 22.46 4.91 8.23
N PHE A 128 22.86 4.85 6.98
CA PHE A 128 24.24 4.56 6.60
C PHE A 128 25.13 5.80 6.53
N ASN A 129 24.60 6.98 6.88
CA ASN A 129 25.29 8.26 6.81
C ASN A 129 25.94 8.52 5.43
N VAL A 130 25.24 8.15 4.35
CA VAL A 130 25.72 8.34 2.97
C VAL A 130 24.97 9.51 2.33
N PRO A 131 25.66 10.50 1.72
CA PRO A 131 25.01 11.54 0.95
C PRO A 131 24.15 10.95 -0.17
N MET A 132 22.92 11.47 -0.34
CA MET A 132 21.95 10.95 -1.31
C MET A 132 22.52 10.82 -2.73
N GLN A 133 23.27 11.84 -3.18
CA GLN A 133 23.86 11.85 -4.52
C GLN A 133 24.95 10.78 -4.68
N GLN A 134 25.71 10.49 -3.63
CA GLN A 134 26.69 9.41 -3.64
C GLN A 134 25.97 8.06 -3.71
N LEU A 135 24.93 7.86 -2.90
CA LEU A 135 24.16 6.61 -2.88
C LEU A 135 23.50 6.33 -4.22
N LEU A 136 22.90 7.33 -4.87
CA LEU A 136 22.34 7.19 -6.22
C LEU A 136 23.42 6.82 -7.25
N ARG A 137 24.60 7.43 -7.17
CA ARG A 137 25.70 7.14 -8.11
C ARG A 137 26.23 5.71 -7.96
N MET A 138 26.23 5.17 -6.75
CA MET A 138 26.57 3.77 -6.48
C MET A 138 25.46 2.79 -6.92
N ASN A 139 24.24 3.29 -7.12
CA ASN A 139 23.05 2.49 -7.42
C ASN A 139 22.33 3.03 -8.68
N PRO A 140 22.97 2.99 -9.86
CA PRO A 140 22.41 3.57 -11.09
C PRO A 140 21.12 2.87 -11.58
N SER A 141 20.82 1.67 -11.08
CA SER A 141 19.55 0.98 -11.33
C SER A 141 18.37 1.57 -10.57
N VAL A 142 18.62 2.34 -9.50
CA VAL A 142 17.58 2.99 -8.71
C VAL A 142 17.20 4.30 -9.40
N SER A 143 16.04 4.31 -10.06
CA SER A 143 15.50 5.48 -10.74
C SER A 143 14.68 6.37 -9.79
N GLY A 144 14.14 7.47 -10.33
CA GLY A 144 13.26 8.35 -9.56
C GLY A 144 13.93 9.02 -8.37
N LEU A 145 15.25 9.23 -8.39
CA LEU A 145 16.00 9.80 -7.25
C LEU A 145 15.85 8.98 -5.96
N GLY A 146 15.71 7.65 -6.06
CA GLY A 146 15.50 6.79 -4.89
C GLY A 146 14.06 6.40 -4.65
N GLU A 147 13.12 6.90 -5.46
CA GLU A 147 11.70 6.55 -5.34
C GLU A 147 11.40 5.14 -5.83
N ASP A 148 12.14 4.66 -6.83
CA ASP A 148 11.90 3.35 -7.46
C ASP A 148 12.73 2.25 -6.80
N ILE A 149 12.45 1.95 -5.53
CA ILE A 149 13.00 0.79 -4.82
C ILE A 149 11.92 -0.20 -4.43
N TYR A 150 12.23 -1.49 -4.52
CA TYR A 150 11.31 -2.57 -4.23
C TYR A 150 11.90 -3.52 -3.18
N ILE A 151 11.01 -4.26 -2.51
CA ILE A 151 11.40 -5.27 -1.54
C ILE A 151 12.30 -6.31 -2.20
N ARG A 152 13.39 -6.67 -1.52
CA ARG A 152 14.51 -7.52 -1.98
C ARG A 152 15.50 -6.85 -2.93
N ASP A 153 15.31 -5.60 -3.30
CA ASP A 153 16.37 -4.88 -4.00
C ASP A 153 17.61 -4.79 -3.11
N VAL A 154 18.76 -4.94 -3.73
CA VAL A 154 20.05 -4.86 -3.05
C VAL A 154 20.64 -3.49 -3.34
N ILE A 155 20.69 -2.66 -2.30
CA ILE A 155 21.35 -1.36 -2.34
C ILE A 155 22.84 -1.59 -2.06
N ASN A 156 23.67 -1.17 -3.00
CA ASN A 156 25.11 -1.10 -2.86
C ASN A 156 25.49 0.02 -1.88
N LEU A 157 26.22 -0.33 -0.82
CA LEU A 157 26.77 0.59 0.17
C LEU A 157 28.30 0.68 0.08
N ASP A 158 28.92 -0.15 -0.75
CA ASP A 158 30.35 -0.11 -1.00
C ASP A 158 30.70 1.06 -1.93
N TRP A 159 31.18 2.13 -1.31
CA TRP A 159 31.66 3.34 -1.98
C TRP A 159 32.88 3.16 -2.89
N THR A 160 33.57 2.02 -2.83
CA THR A 160 34.65 1.69 -3.77
C THR A 160 34.14 0.99 -5.03
N THR A 161 32.94 0.41 -4.97
CA THR A 161 32.26 -0.21 -6.09
C THR A 161 31.26 0.76 -6.69
N THR A 162 31.61 1.42 -7.80
CA THR A 162 30.63 2.17 -8.60
C THR A 162 29.92 1.20 -9.55
N GLY A 163 28.59 1.26 -9.61
CA GLY A 163 27.74 0.37 -10.42
C GLY A 163 27.89 0.52 -11.93
#